data_AF-A0A7W1RBZ0-F1
#
_entry.id   AF-A0A7W1RBZ0-F1
#
_cell.length_a   1.000
_cell.length_b   1.000
_cell.length_c   1.000
_cell.angle_alpha   90.00
_cell.angle_beta   90.00
_cell.angle_gamma   90.00
#
_symmetry.space_group_name_H-M   'P 1'
#
loop_
_entity.id
_entity.type
_entity.pdbx_description
1 polymer ?
#
loop_
_entity_poly.entity_id
_entity_poly.type
_entity_poly.pdbx_seq_one_letter_code
_entity_poly.pdbx_strand_id
1 'polypeptide(L)' 'MLVELDRAQRRPLRAQLEDGLRSAVRSGRLLAGARLPASRALAVDLGVSRRIV' A
#
# COMPACT_ATOMS: atom_id res chain seq x y z
N MET A 1 -6.93 -7.56 1.11
CA MET A 1 -5.96 -6.51 1.47
C MET A 1 -5.15 -6.17 0.22
N LEU A 2 -5.06 -4.90 -0.18
CA LEU A 2 -4.43 -4.53 -1.45
C LEU A 2 -2.89 -4.59 -1.40
N VAL A 3 -2.32 -4.36 -0.22
CA VAL A 3 -0.89 -4.33 0.08
C VAL A 3 -0.66 -4.84 1.51
N GLU A 4 0.41 -5.62 1.73
CA GLU A 4 0.89 -6.02 3.06
C GLU A 4 2.25 -5.37 3.34
N LEU A 5 2.48 -5.00 4.60
CA LEU A 5 3.72 -4.38 5.07
C LEU A 5 4.41 -5.28 6.09
N ASP A 6 5.68 -5.57 5.86
CA ASP A 6 6.53 -6.34 6.76
C ASP A 6 7.48 -5.40 7.52
N ARG A 7 7.20 -5.21 8.80
CA ARG A 7 7.97 -4.34 9.70
C ARG A 7 9.30 -4.97 10.14
N ALA A 8 9.49 -6.27 9.95
CA ALA A 8 10.73 -6.96 10.28
C ALA A 8 11.79 -6.78 9.17
N GLN A 9 11.37 -6.38 7.95
CA GLN A 9 12.32 -6.10 6.88
C GLN A 9 13.09 -4.81 7.12
N ARG A 10 14.36 -4.81 6.69
CA ARG A 10 15.22 -3.63 6.73
C ARG A 10 14.81 -2.52 5.76
N ARG A 11 13.94 -2.81 4.77
CA ARG A 11 13.53 -1.80 3.79
C ARG A 11 12.45 -0.87 4.36
N PRO A 12 12.47 0.43 4.02
CA PRO A 12 11.48 1.39 4.51
C PRO A 12 10.04 0.99 4.16
N LEU A 13 9.10 1.22 5.09
CA LEU A 13 7.67 0.92 4.89
C LEU A 13 7.07 1.63 3.66
N ARG A 14 7.54 2.84 3.35
CA ARG A 14 7.12 3.58 2.15
C ARG A 14 7.48 2.84 0.85
N ALA A 15 8.69 2.28 0.79
CA ALA A 15 9.12 1.52 -0.38
C ALA A 15 8.30 0.22 -0.52
N GLN A 16 8.00 -0.45 0.59
CA GLN A 16 7.13 -1.64 0.58
C GLN A 16 5.71 -1.32 0.09
N LEU A 17 5.17 -0.16 0.51
CA LEU A 17 3.87 0.30 0.06
C LEU A 17 3.85 0.55 -1.45
N GLU A 18 4.83 1.29 -1.96
CA GLU A 18 4.99 1.58 -3.39
C GLU A 18 5.12 0.30 -4.22
N ASP A 19 5.94 -0.64 -3.78
CA ASP A 19 6.14 -1.95 -4.43
C ASP A 19 4.85 -2.77 -4.45
N GLY A 20 4.14 -2.82 -3.31
CA GLY A 20 2.88 -3.53 -3.16
C GLY A 20 1.79 -2.97 -4.08
N LEU A 21 1.65 -1.64 -4.14
CA LEU A 21 0.71 -0.97 -5.05
C LEU A 21 1.06 -1.26 -6.52
N ARG A 22 2.34 -1.14 -6.89
CA ARG A 22 2.79 -1.44 -8.25
C ARG A 22 2.54 -2.90 -8.63
N SER A 23 2.75 -3.82 -7.70
CA SER A 23 2.46 -5.25 -7.86
C SER A 23 0.95 -5.49 -8.01
N ALA A 24 0.11 -4.84 -7.22
CA ALA A 24 -1.34 -4.94 -7.31
C ALA A 24 -1.87 -4.46 -8.67
N VAL A 25 -1.29 -3.39 -9.23
CA VAL A 25 -1.61 -2.91 -10.58
C VAL A 25 -1.17 -3.93 -11.63
N ARG A 26 0.09 -4.38 -11.58
CA ARG A 26 0.65 -5.34 -12.57
C ARG A 26 -0.06 -6.69 -12.58
N SER A 27 -0.56 -7.12 -11.42
CA SER A 27 -1.31 -8.37 -11.27
C SER A 27 -2.81 -8.23 -11.55
N GLY A 28 -3.29 -7.03 -11.91
CA GLY A 28 -4.70 -6.77 -12.20
C GLY A 28 -5.62 -6.72 -10.98
N ARG A 29 -5.09 -6.82 -9.76
CA ARG A 29 -5.88 -6.64 -8.52
C ARG A 29 -6.33 -5.20 -8.33
N LEU A 30 -5.52 -4.24 -8.81
CA LEU A 30 -5.90 -2.85 -8.94
C LEU A 30 -6.04 -2.51 -10.43
N LEU A 31 -7.27 -2.50 -10.92
CA LEU A 31 -7.57 -2.13 -12.29
C LEU A 31 -7.34 -0.63 -12.52
N ALA A 32 -7.02 -0.25 -13.76
CA ALA A 32 -6.97 1.16 -14.14
C ALA A 32 -8.34 1.81 -13.89
N GLY A 33 -8.33 2.98 -13.24
CA GLY A 33 -9.56 3.67 -12.83
C GLY A 33 -10.22 3.12 -11.57
N ALA A 34 -9.66 2.07 -10.94
CA ALA A 34 -10.14 1.61 -9.64
C ALA A 34 -9.96 2.72 -8.60
N ARG A 35 -11.03 2.98 -7.85
CA ARG A 35 -11.03 4.01 -6.82
C ARG A 35 -10.21 3.52 -5.63
N LEU A 36 -9.09 4.18 -5.37
CA LEU A 36 -8.32 3.93 -4.17
C LEU A 36 -9.06 4.48 -2.94
N PRO A 37 -8.96 3.80 -1.78
CA PRO A 37 -9.40 4.37 -0.52
C PRO A 37 -8.62 5.66 -0.24
N ALA A 38 -9.24 6.58 0.51
CA ALA A 38 -8.55 7.80 0.93
C ALA A 38 -7.29 7.44 1.75
N SER A 39 -6.22 8.24 1.64
CA SER A 39 -4.94 7.96 2.32
C SER A 39 -5.09 7.72 3.82
N ARG A 40 -6.07 8.36 4.48
CA ARG A 40 -6.40 8.09 5.88
C ARG A 40 -6.92 6.68 6.12
N ALA A 41 -7.85 6.20 5.30
CA ALA A 41 -8.40 4.85 5.43
C ALA A 41 -7.31 3.82 5.17
N LEU A 42 -6.50 4.02 4.13
CA LEU A 42 -5.37 3.14 3.81
C LEU A 42 -4.33 3.10 4.94
N ALA A 43 -4.04 4.24 5.57
CA ALA A 43 -3.13 4.30 6.71
C ALA A 43 -3.66 3.52 7.94
N VAL A 44 -4.97 3.60 8.20
CA VAL A 44 -5.63 2.84 9.27
C VAL A 44 -5.56 1.34 8.99
N ASP A 45 -5.94 0.92 7.78
CA ASP A 45 -5.95 -0.49 7.37
C ASP A 45 -4.56 -1.13 7.44
N LEU A 46 -3.51 -0.36 7.14
CA LEU A 46 -2.12 -0.81 7.18
C LEU A 46 -1.44 -0.61 8.55
N GLY A 47 -2.08 0.09 9.48
CA GLY A 47 -1.50 0.42 10.78
C GLY A 47 -0.23 1.28 10.67
N VAL A 48 -0.24 2.29 9.81
CA VAL A 48 0.87 3.23 9.59
C VAL A 48 0.42 4.68 9.74
N SER A 49 1.37 5.61 9.91
CA SER A 49 1.06 7.03 9.86
C SER A 49 0.69 7.46 8.44
N ARG A 50 -0.21 8.44 8.33
CA ARG A 50 -0.58 9.08 7.05
C ARG A 50 0.61 9.63 6.26
N ARG A 51 1.73 9.97 6.91
CA ARG A 51 2.95 10.45 6.23
C ARG A 51 3.59 9.38 5.34
N ILE A 52 3.32 8.10 5.62
CA ILE A 52 3.89 6.96 4.89
C ILE A 52 3.09 6.63 3.63
N VAL A 53 1.81 7.03 3.58
CA VAL A 53 0.86 6.77 2.48
C VAL A 53 0.86 7.94 1.50
#